data_AF-K2D3V3-F1
#
_entry.id   AF-K2D3V3-F1
#
_cell.length_a   1.000
_cell.length_b   1.000
_cell.length_c   1.000
_cell.angle_alpha   90.00
_cell.angle_beta   90.00
_cell.angle_gamma   90.00
#
_symmetry.space_group_name_H-M   'P 1'
#
loop_
_entity.id
_entity.type
_entity.pdbx_description
1 polymer ?
#
loop_
_entity_poly.entity_id
_entity_poly.type
_entity_poly.pdbx_seq_one_letter_code
_entity_poly.pdbx_strand_id
1 'polypeptide(L)' 'MAKHSVPKKKQSKTRSGRRYKTFVNETRIRLANAIQLVPCDQCGEMRRAHHVCTTCGKYKGRVVINKEKEIAKVTKIQA' A
#
# COMPACT_ATOMS: atom_id res chain seq x y z
N MET A 1 -39.34 20.82 17.61
CA MET A 1 -38.26 19.90 17.16
C MET A 1 -38.00 20.16 15.68
N ALA A 2 -36.78 20.50 15.28
CA ALA A 2 -36.48 20.72 13.87
C ALA A 2 -36.69 19.41 13.09
N LYS A 3 -37.52 19.44 12.04
CA LYS A 3 -37.71 18.29 11.15
C LYS A 3 -36.52 18.22 10.19
N HIS A 4 -35.56 17.37 10.50
CA HIS A 4 -34.43 17.10 9.62
C HIS A 4 -34.91 16.40 8.33
N SER A 5 -34.35 16.79 7.19
CA SER A 5 -34.68 16.15 5.92
C SER A 5 -34.17 14.71 5.89
N VAL A 6 -35.06 13.76 5.59
CA VAL A 6 -34.72 12.34 5.45
C VAL A 6 -35.00 11.89 4.01
N PRO A 7 -34.16 11.04 3.40
CA PRO A 7 -34.44 10.47 2.10
C PRO A 7 -35.76 9.69 2.11
N LYS A 8 -36.70 10.07 1.23
CA LYS A 8 -38.02 9.43 1.16
C LYS A 8 -37.95 7.96 0.66
N LYS A 9 -36.96 7.64 -0.18
CA LYS A 9 -36.75 6.31 -0.76
C LYS A 9 -35.26 6.01 -0.86
N LYS A 10 -34.92 4.72 -0.80
CA LYS A 10 -33.57 4.24 -1.12
C LYS A 10 -33.25 4.56 -2.58
N GLN A 11 -32.04 5.02 -2.85
CA GLN A 11 -31.59 5.25 -4.23
C GLN A 11 -31.45 3.92 -4.97
N SER A 12 -31.85 3.89 -6.25
CA SER A 12 -31.68 2.70 -7.09
C SER A 12 -30.19 2.43 -7.35
N LYS A 13 -29.85 1.16 -7.64
CA LYS A 13 -28.47 0.76 -7.97
C LYS A 13 -27.90 1.60 -9.13
N THR A 14 -28.71 1.87 -10.15
CA THR A 14 -28.32 2.69 -11.30
C THR A 14 -27.99 4.14 -10.92
N ARG A 15 -28.81 4.78 -10.06
CA ARG A 15 -28.55 6.16 -9.60
C ARG A 15 -27.28 6.23 -8.75
N SER A 16 -27.10 5.29 -7.82
CA SER A 16 -25.89 5.20 -7.00
C SER A 16 -24.65 4.96 -7.87
N GLY A 17 -24.71 4.01 -8.81
CA GLY A 17 -23.60 3.70 -9.71
C GLY A 17 -23.18 4.88 -10.59
N ARG A 18 -24.14 5.65 -11.11
CA ARG A 18 -23.85 6.89 -11.86
C ARG A 18 -23.18 7.94 -10.98
N ARG A 19 -23.66 8.14 -9.75
CA ARG A 19 -23.09 9.12 -8.79
C ARG A 19 -21.62 8.82 -8.48
N TYR A 20 -21.25 7.56 -8.31
CA TYR A 20 -19.88 7.17 -7.93
C TYR A 20 -18.95 6.86 -9.11
N LYS A 21 -19.41 7.02 -10.37
CA LYS A 21 -18.66 6.59 -11.55
C LYS A 21 -17.28 7.25 -11.64
N THR A 22 -17.20 8.56 -11.43
CA THR A 22 -15.94 9.32 -11.47
C THR A 22 -14.99 8.86 -10.38
N PHE A 23 -15.46 8.79 -9.13
CA PHE A 23 -14.68 8.30 -8.00
C PHE A 23 -14.11 6.89 -8.23
N VAL A 24 -14.94 5.96 -8.71
CA VAL A 24 -14.51 4.57 -8.99
C VAL A 24 -13.45 4.53 -10.09
N ASN A 25 -13.63 5.32 -11.15
CA ASN A 25 -12.65 5.38 -12.24
C ASN A 25 -11.31 5.96 -11.78
N GLU A 26 -11.33 7.07 -11.06
CA GLU A 26 -10.12 7.72 -10.53
C GLU A 26 -9.38 6.81 -9.54
N THR A 27 -10.10 6.19 -8.61
CA THR A 27 -9.50 5.27 -7.64
C THR A 27 -8.90 4.05 -8.33
N ARG A 28 -9.56 3.50 -9.35
CA ARG A 28 -9.02 2.40 -10.15
C ARG A 28 -7.69 2.78 -10.82
N ILE A 29 -7.63 3.96 -11.44
CA ILE A 29 -6.40 4.45 -12.09
C ILE A 29 -5.29 4.68 -11.07
N ARG A 30 -5.59 5.30 -9.92
CA ARG A 30 -4.61 5.53 -8.85
C ARG A 30 -4.04 4.22 -8.31
N LEU A 31 -4.90 3.22 -8.08
CA LEU A 31 -4.47 1.92 -7.56
C LEU A 31 -3.63 1.13 -8.57
N ALA A 32 -3.97 1.19 -9.86
CA ALA A 32 -3.20 0.51 -10.90
C ALA A 32 -1.74 1.00 -10.96
N ASN A 33 -1.50 2.28 -10.69
CA ASN A 33 -0.19 2.91 -10.76
C ASN A 33 0.51 3.03 -9.40
N ALA A 34 -0.06 2.45 -8.33
CA ALA A 34 0.42 2.69 -6.97
C ALA A 34 1.77 2.02 -6.65
N ILE A 35 2.08 0.89 -7.30
CA ILE A 35 3.30 0.12 -7.02
C ILE A 35 4.06 -0.11 -8.31
N GLN A 36 5.23 0.51 -8.41
CA GLN A 36 6.17 0.26 -9.50
C GLN A 36 7.14 -0.85 -9.08
N LEU A 37 7.11 -1.94 -9.84
CA LEU A 37 8.01 -3.08 -9.66
C LEU A 37 9.13 -3.02 -10.70
N VAL A 38 10.36 -3.23 -10.25
CA VAL A 38 11.59 -3.20 -11.05
C VAL A 38 12.38 -4.47 -10.71
N PRO A 39 13.05 -5.11 -11.68
CA PRO A 39 13.92 -6.25 -11.39
C PRO A 39 15.07 -5.85 -10.46
N CYS A 40 15.48 -6.77 -9.59
CA CYS A 40 16.65 -6.59 -8.72
C CYS A 40 17.94 -6.96 -9.46
N ASP A 41 18.94 -6.08 -9.42
CA ASP A 41 20.24 -6.27 -10.10
C ASP A 41 21.08 -7.44 -9.54
N GLN A 42 20.66 -8.06 -8.44
CA GLN A 42 21.43 -9.10 -7.75
C GLN A 42 20.77 -10.48 -7.83
N CYS A 43 19.45 -10.55 -7.65
CA CYS A 43 18.70 -11.82 -7.67
C CYS A 43 17.71 -11.93 -8.84
N GLY A 44 17.50 -10.87 -9.63
CA GLY A 44 16.57 -10.86 -10.76
C GLY A 44 15.09 -10.77 -10.39
N GLU A 45 14.72 -10.92 -9.11
CA GLU A 45 13.33 -10.85 -8.69
C GLU A 45 12.74 -9.43 -8.71
N MET A 46 11.42 -9.36 -8.87
CA MET A 46 10.69 -8.09 -8.88
C MET A 46 10.62 -7.49 -7.47
N ARG A 47 11.16 -6.28 -7.32
CA ARG A 47 11.12 -5.50 -6.07
C ARG A 47 10.45 -4.15 -6.31
N ARG A 48 9.99 -3.51 -5.24
CA ARG A 48 9.49 -2.12 -5.35
C ARG A 48 10.65 -1.18 -5.69
N ALA A 49 10.38 -0.22 -6.58
CA ALA A 49 11.33 0.84 -6.92
C ALA A 49 11.80 1.57 -5.66
N HIS A 50 13.10 1.91 -5.59
CA HIS A 50 13.74 2.59 -4.45
C HIS A 50 13.69 1.88 -3.08
N HIS A 51 13.13 0.67 -2.98
CA HIS A 51 13.14 -0.12 -1.74
C HIS A 51 14.23 -1.20 -1.75
N VAL A 52 14.62 -1.62 -0.53
CA VAL A 52 15.48 -2.78 -0.31
C VAL A 52 14.76 -4.04 -0.80
N CYS A 53 15.50 -4.93 -1.46
CA CYS A 53 14.97 -6.22 -1.88
C CYS A 53 14.70 -7.11 -0.65
N THR A 54 13.47 -7.61 -0.50
CA THR A 54 13.08 -8.46 0.64
C THR A 54 13.72 -9.85 0.60
N THR A 55 14.07 -10.33 -0.60
CA THR A 55 14.62 -11.67 -0.78
C THR A 55 16.13 -11.69 -0.58
N CYS A 56 16.88 -10.84 -1.29
CA CYS A 56 18.34 -10.77 -1.15
C CYS A 56 18.84 -9.81 -0.06
N GLY A 57 17.98 -8.93 0.50
CA GLY A 57 18.36 -8.00 1.58
C GLY A 57 19.33 -6.89 1.16
N LYS A 58 19.63 -6.78 -0.15
CA LYS A 58 20.57 -5.82 -0.71
C LYS A 58 19.87 -4.58 -1.29
N TYR A 59 20.54 -3.45 -1.21
CA TYR A 59 20.18 -2.20 -1.87
C TYR A 59 21.44 -1.48 -2.35
N LYS A 60 21.48 -1.10 -3.64
CA LYS A 60 22.65 -0.46 -4.27
C LYS A 60 23.97 -1.21 -4.02
N GLY A 61 23.95 -2.54 -4.15
CA GLY A 61 25.12 -3.41 -3.99
C GLY A 61 25.58 -3.67 -2.55
N ARG A 62 24.95 -3.05 -1.54
CA ARG A 62 25.28 -3.27 -0.11
C ARG A 62 24.21 -4.14 0.55
N VAL A 63 24.63 -5.02 1.47
CA VAL A 63 23.71 -5.79 2.32
C VAL A 63 23.19 -4.86 3.41
N VAL A 64 21.89 -4.59 3.40
CA VAL A 64 21.22 -3.72 4.38
C VAL A 64 20.54 -4.56 5.46
N ILE A 65 19.99 -5.71 5.06
CA ILE A 65 19.33 -6.65 5.98
C ILE A 65 20.20 -7.89 6.09
N ASN A 66 20.90 -8.03 7.20
CA ASN A 66 21.56 -9.28 7.59
C ASN A 66 20.51 -10.18 8.25
N LYS A 67 19.93 -11.11 7.50
CA LYS A 67 18.92 -12.04 8.02
C LYS A 67 19.44 -12.96 9.15
N GLU A 68 20.75 -13.01 9.33
CA GLU A 68 21.44 -13.82 10.35
C GLU A 68 21.57 -13.12 11.72
N LYS A 69 21.40 -11.80 11.79
CA LYS A 69 21.49 -11.08 13.07
C LYS A 69 20.11 -10.98 13.69
N GLU A 70 19.74 -11.99 14.47
CA GLU A 70 18.60 -11.91 15.36
C GLU A 70 18.74 -10.67 16.26
N ILE A 71 17.66 -9.89 16.29
CA ILE A 71 17.52 -8.68 17.09
C ILE A 71 17.61 -9.11 18.55
N ALA A 72 18.74 -8.82 19.21
CA ALA A 72 18.79 -8.81 20.66
C ALA A 72 17.71 -7.83 21.13
N LYS A 73 16.58 -8.37 21.59
CA LYS A 73 15.53 -7.58 22.23
C LYS A 73 16.22 -6.79 23.33
N VAL A 74 16.21 -5.46 23.24
CA VAL A 74 16.73 -4.57 24.27
C VAL A 74 15.94 -4.85 25.55
N THR A 75 16.44 -5.79 26.34
CA THR A 75 15.86 -6.25 27.60
C THR A 75 16.71 -5.65 28.69
N LYS A 76 16.43 -4.37 28.96
CA LYS A 76 16.61 -3.62 30.21
C LYS A 76 16.76 -2.15 29.85
N ILE A 77 15.72 -1.38 30.15
CA ILE A 77 15.86 0.07 30.36
C ILE A 77 16.76 0.18 31.60
N GLN A 78 17.99 0.67 31.44
CA GLN A 78 18.80 1.07 32.59
C GLN A 78 18.24 2.41 33.08
N ALA A 79 18.01 2.47 34.39
CA ALA A 79 17.50 3.62 35.11
C ALA A 79 18.40 4.85 34.97
#